data_AF-A0A8J8ECU2-F1
#
_entry.id   AF-A0A8J8ECU2-F1
#
_cell.length_a   1.000
_cell.length_b   1.000
_cell.length_c   1.000
_cell.angle_alpha   90.00
_cell.angle_beta   90.00
_cell.angle_gamma   90.00
#
_symmetry.space_group_name_H-M   'P 1'
#
loop_
_entity.id
_entity.type
_entity.pdbx_description
1 polymer ?
#
loop_
_entity_poly.entity_id
_entity_poly.type
_entity_poly.pdbx_seq_one_letter_code
_entity_poly.pdbx_strand_id
1 'polypeptide(L)'
;MNWKSVLTWAGVGSFLGFIMAVAAYSRGGNENLVYLIYAGMLLGALLGVRYPIESRASAYAFPLGFAVTSLLAGLWMVKPVASNDVYAFLAVVMAAMILVGAGGFFDMFLVPLTYFGGFAVAMLTFKGYQPLQGTEGAVVGLFTLGVMGAILAFFAVFGRWAFTAARNIPRR
;
A
#
# COMPACT_ATOMS: atom_id res chain seq x y z
N MET A 1 -1.41 9.18 -21.84
CA MET A 1 -1.05 9.28 -20.41
C MET A 1 -0.87 7.87 -19.85
N ASN A 2 0.29 7.53 -19.29
CA ASN A 2 0.54 6.21 -18.72
C ASN A 2 -0.01 6.15 -17.29
N TRP A 3 -1.25 5.67 -17.14
CA TRP A 3 -1.94 5.62 -15.84
C TRP A 3 -1.20 4.77 -14.79
N LYS A 4 -0.47 3.73 -15.21
CA LYS A 4 0.28 2.86 -14.30
C LYS A 4 1.39 3.64 -13.62
N SER A 5 2.13 4.43 -14.40
CA SER A 5 3.14 5.36 -13.88
C SER A 5 2.55 6.34 -12.88
N VAL A 6 1.41 6.95 -13.21
CA VAL A 6 0.73 7.91 -12.33
C VAL A 6 0.36 7.28 -10.98
N LEU A 7 -0.21 6.07 -10.98
CA LEU A 7 -0.55 5.37 -9.74
C LEU A 7 0.68 4.93 -8.95
N THR A 8 1.73 4.45 -9.62
CA THR A 8 2.98 4.09 -8.93
C THR A 8 3.57 5.32 -8.25
N TRP A 9 3.71 6.44 -8.95
CA TRP A 9 4.25 7.65 -8.36
C TRP A 9 3.33 8.27 -7.30
N ALA A 10 2.00 8.18 -7.45
CA ALA A 10 1.06 8.59 -6.42
C ALA A 10 1.24 7.77 -5.13
N GLY A 11 1.43 6.45 -5.25
CA GLY A 11 1.71 5.57 -4.11
C GLY A 11 3.04 5.92 -3.43
N VAL A 12 4.12 6.10 -4.21
CA VAL A 12 5.44 6.50 -3.66
C VAL A 12 5.35 7.87 -3.00
N GLY A 13 4.70 8.84 -3.64
CA GLY A 13 4.52 10.18 -3.11
C GLY A 13 3.72 10.20 -1.80
N SER A 14 2.64 9.42 -1.73
CA SER A 14 1.87 9.21 -0.49
C SER A 14 2.74 8.65 0.63
N PHE A 15 3.54 7.62 0.34
CA PHE A 15 4.46 7.01 1.30
C PHE A 15 5.51 8.01 1.83
N LEU A 16 6.11 8.81 0.94
CA LEU A 16 7.03 9.89 1.34
C LEU A 16 6.33 10.94 2.20
N GLY A 17 5.10 11.33 1.81
CA GLY A 17 4.24 12.21 2.60
C GLY A 17 4.00 11.69 4.01
N PHE A 18 3.73 10.39 4.14
CA PHE A 18 3.59 9.71 5.43
C PHE A 18 4.88 9.77 6.26
N ILE A 19 6.04 9.44 5.68
CA ILE A 19 7.33 9.51 6.40
C ILE A 19 7.58 10.93 6.91
N MET A 20 7.35 11.95 6.08
CA MET A 20 7.53 13.34 6.47
C MET A 20 6.58 13.74 7.59
N ALA A 21 5.31 13.31 7.51
CA ALA A 21 4.32 13.56 8.56
C ALA A 21 4.77 12.95 9.90
N VAL A 22 5.21 11.69 9.90
CA VAL A 22 5.71 11.00 11.10
C VAL A 22 6.96 11.68 11.67
N ALA A 23 7.93 12.00 10.81
CA ALA A 23 9.18 12.63 11.22
C ALA A 23 8.94 14.03 11.82
N ALA A 24 8.01 14.79 11.26
CA ALA A 24 7.69 16.13 11.74
C ALA A 24 6.83 16.10 13.00
N TYR A 25 5.88 15.15 13.11
CA TYR A 25 5.12 14.92 14.35
C TYR A 25 6.06 14.63 15.53
N SER A 26 7.08 13.78 15.32
CA SER A 26 8.10 13.47 16.32
C SER A 26 8.90 14.69 16.82
N ARG A 27 8.95 15.79 16.07
CA ARG A 27 9.77 16.97 16.41
C ARG A 27 8.96 18.16 16.93
N GLY A 28 7.74 18.35 16.43
CA GLY A 28 6.97 19.58 16.68
C GLY A 28 5.52 19.37 17.09
N GLY A 29 5.02 18.13 17.19
CA GLY A 29 3.65 17.83 17.64
C GLY A 29 2.52 18.38 16.74
N ASN A 30 2.81 18.83 15.53
CA ASN A 30 1.81 19.41 14.64
C ASN A 30 1.03 18.32 13.89
N GLU A 31 -0.20 18.06 14.33
CA GLU A 31 -1.10 17.04 13.77
C GLU A 31 -1.58 17.34 12.35
N ASN A 32 -1.52 18.59 11.90
CA ASN A 32 -1.93 18.97 10.54
C ASN A 32 -0.95 18.48 9.47
N LEU A 33 0.26 18.07 9.86
CA LEU A 33 1.25 17.55 8.92
C LEU A 33 0.87 16.17 8.35
N VAL A 34 -0.13 15.50 8.90
CA VAL A 34 -0.68 14.26 8.31
C VAL A 34 -1.22 14.47 6.89
N TYR A 35 -1.67 15.68 6.55
CA TYR A 35 -2.14 16.00 5.19
C TYR A 35 -1.02 16.01 4.14
N LEU A 36 0.26 15.93 4.55
CA LEU A 36 1.37 15.69 3.63
C LEU A 36 1.23 14.37 2.87
N ILE A 37 0.46 13.40 3.38
CA ILE A 37 0.13 12.16 2.66
C ILE A 37 -0.62 12.49 1.36
N TYR A 38 -1.67 13.30 1.42
CA TYR A 38 -2.43 13.72 0.22
C TYR A 38 -1.61 14.65 -0.67
N ALA A 39 -0.86 15.59 -0.09
CA ALA A 39 0.03 16.45 -0.87
C ALA A 39 1.07 15.62 -1.64
N GLY A 40 1.69 14.65 -0.97
CA GLY A 40 2.63 13.71 -1.55
C GLY A 40 2.00 12.85 -2.65
N MET A 41 0.78 12.35 -2.45
CA MET A 41 0.03 11.61 -3.47
C MET A 41 -0.19 12.45 -4.73
N LEU A 42 -0.64 13.70 -4.59
CA LEU A 42 -0.89 14.61 -5.71
C LEU A 42 0.40 14.98 -6.45
N LEU A 43 1.46 15.34 -5.71
CA LEU A 43 2.76 15.65 -6.28
C LEU A 43 3.36 14.43 -7.00
N GLY A 44 3.25 13.25 -6.41
CA GLY A 44 3.62 11.99 -7.03
C GLY A 44 2.84 11.75 -8.34
N ALA A 45 1.52 11.90 -8.32
CA ALA A 45 0.70 11.77 -9.52
C ALA A 45 1.15 12.72 -10.65
N LEU A 46 1.44 13.99 -10.31
CA LEU A 46 1.96 14.98 -11.26
C LEU A 46 3.34 14.58 -11.82
N LEU A 47 4.25 14.11 -10.96
CA LEU A 47 5.53 13.57 -11.40
C LEU A 47 5.35 12.37 -12.34
N GLY A 48 4.38 11.50 -12.08
CA GLY A 48 4.10 10.34 -12.92
C GLY A 48 3.56 10.68 -14.32
N VAL A 49 2.97 11.87 -14.50
CA VAL A 49 2.61 12.42 -15.81
C VAL A 49 3.86 12.88 -16.56
N ARG A 50 4.82 13.49 -15.85
CA ARG A 50 6.04 14.06 -16.45
C ARG A 50 7.15 13.02 -16.68
N TYR A 51 7.27 12.05 -15.80
CA TYR A 51 8.32 11.02 -15.76
C TYR A 51 7.67 9.62 -15.83
N PRO A 52 7.22 9.20 -17.01
CA PRO A 52 6.57 7.92 -17.19
C PRO A 52 7.54 6.76 -16.90
N ILE A 53 7.13 5.84 -16.04
CA ILE A 53 7.84 4.58 -15.79
C ILE A 53 7.00 3.38 -16.25
N GLU A 54 7.68 2.32 -16.66
CA GLU A 54 7.04 1.04 -16.94
C GLU A 54 6.89 0.25 -15.64
N SER A 55 5.69 0.29 -15.07
CA SER A 55 5.33 -0.45 -13.87
C SER A 55 4.09 -1.30 -14.12
N ARG A 56 3.96 -2.39 -13.36
CA ARG A 56 2.74 -3.21 -13.35
C ARG A 56 2.30 -3.47 -11.91
N ALA A 57 3.07 -4.23 -11.16
CA ALA A 57 2.71 -4.64 -9.80
C ALA A 57 2.56 -3.43 -8.88
N SER A 58 3.50 -2.49 -8.91
CA SER A 58 3.45 -1.31 -8.04
C SER A 58 2.25 -0.39 -8.33
N ALA A 59 1.81 -0.31 -9.59
CA ALA A 59 0.63 0.46 -9.98
C ALA A 59 -0.68 -0.13 -9.43
N TYR A 60 -0.77 -1.46 -9.36
CA TYR A 60 -1.92 -2.15 -8.74
C TYR A 60 -1.82 -2.23 -7.22
N ALA A 61 -0.61 -2.23 -6.66
CA ALA A 61 -0.42 -2.32 -5.22
C ALA A 61 -0.96 -1.08 -4.48
N PHE A 62 -0.87 0.11 -5.08
CA PHE A 62 -1.45 1.34 -4.51
C PHE A 62 -2.98 1.24 -4.30
N PRO A 63 -3.81 1.04 -5.33
CA PRO A 63 -5.25 0.91 -5.13
C PRO A 63 -5.61 -0.33 -4.32
N LEU A 64 -4.82 -1.41 -4.36
CA LEU A 64 -5.04 -2.59 -3.53
C LEU A 64 -4.89 -2.27 -2.04
N GLY A 65 -3.80 -1.59 -1.65
CA GLY A 65 -3.58 -1.15 -0.27
C GLY A 65 -4.71 -0.24 0.21
N PHE A 66 -5.13 0.73 -0.61
CA PHE A 66 -6.27 1.59 -0.30
C PHE A 66 -7.57 0.79 -0.13
N ALA A 67 -7.89 -0.07 -1.09
CA ALA A 67 -9.16 -0.81 -1.13
C ALA A 67 -9.28 -1.80 0.02
N VAL A 68 -8.24 -2.61 0.26
CA VAL A 68 -8.26 -3.63 1.30
C VAL A 68 -8.32 -3.00 2.69
N THR A 69 -7.57 -1.91 2.93
CA THR A 69 -7.69 -1.14 4.18
C THR A 69 -9.09 -0.53 4.34
N SER A 70 -9.65 0.05 3.28
CA SER A 70 -10.99 0.65 3.32
C SER A 70 -12.10 -0.39 3.55
N LEU A 71 -11.97 -1.58 2.95
CA LEU A 71 -12.89 -2.69 3.14
C LEU A 71 -12.82 -3.26 4.57
N LEU A 72 -11.61 -3.41 5.12
CA LEU A 72 -11.45 -3.85 6.51
C LEU A 72 -12.02 -2.80 7.47
N ALA A 73 -11.75 -1.52 7.22
CA ALA A 73 -12.31 -0.41 7.98
C ALA A 73 -13.84 -0.39 7.92
N GLY A 74 -14.42 -0.58 6.73
CA GLY A 74 -15.88 -0.68 6.54
C GLY A 74 -16.48 -1.91 7.22
N LEU A 75 -15.80 -3.06 7.19
CA LEU A 75 -16.24 -4.28 7.86
C LEU A 75 -16.32 -4.08 9.38
N TRP A 76 -15.34 -3.37 9.96
CA TRP A 76 -15.34 -2.97 11.37
C TRP A 76 -16.52 -2.07 11.75
N MET A 77 -17.11 -1.34 10.80
CA MET A 77 -18.29 -0.51 11.08
C MET A 77 -19.56 -1.32 11.28
N VAL A 78 -19.62 -2.54 10.73
CA VAL A 78 -20.83 -3.38 10.73
C VAL A 78 -20.73 -4.59 11.65
N LYS A 79 -19.52 -5.07 11.96
CA LYS A 79 -19.30 -6.17 12.90
C LYS A 79 -17.97 -6.02 13.66
N PRO A 80 -17.83 -6.64 14.84
CA PRO A 80 -16.52 -6.90 15.43
C PRO A 80 -15.71 -7.78 14.48
N VAL A 81 -14.47 -7.39 14.19
CA VAL A 81 -13.58 -8.13 13.31
C VAL A 81 -12.60 -8.91 14.16
N ALA A 82 -12.51 -10.21 13.90
CA ALA A 82 -11.56 -11.08 14.58
C ALA A 82 -10.21 -11.10 13.85
N SER A 83 -9.14 -11.56 14.50
CA SER A 83 -7.82 -11.71 13.88
C SER A 83 -7.86 -12.55 12.60
N ASN A 84 -8.74 -13.56 12.55
CA ASN A 84 -8.95 -14.40 11.37
C ASN A 84 -9.43 -13.62 10.14
N ASP A 85 -10.27 -12.60 10.33
CA ASP A 85 -10.71 -11.74 9.23
C ASP A 85 -9.52 -10.95 8.66
N VAL A 86 -8.65 -10.40 9.54
CA VAL A 86 -7.43 -9.67 9.12
C VAL A 86 -6.49 -10.58 8.31
N TYR A 87 -6.28 -11.82 8.75
CA TYR A 87 -5.48 -12.80 8.01
C TYR A 87 -6.11 -13.19 6.67
N ALA A 88 -7.43 -13.27 6.58
CA ALA A 88 -8.11 -13.50 5.32
C ALA A 88 -7.86 -12.37 4.31
N PHE A 89 -7.91 -11.10 4.76
CA PHE A 89 -7.54 -9.97 3.91
C PHE A 89 -6.06 -10.02 3.47
N LEU A 90 -5.13 -10.38 4.35
CA LEU A 90 -3.72 -10.57 3.99
C LEU A 90 -3.54 -11.69 2.94
N ALA A 91 -4.28 -12.79 3.04
CA ALA A 91 -4.27 -13.85 2.04
C ALA A 91 -4.79 -13.37 0.68
N VAL A 92 -5.83 -12.54 0.65
CA VAL A 92 -6.35 -11.90 -0.57
C VAL A 92 -5.30 -10.98 -1.21
N VAL A 93 -4.60 -10.16 -0.41
CA VAL A 93 -3.52 -9.30 -0.89
C VAL A 93 -2.43 -10.13 -1.55
N MET A 94 -1.98 -11.19 -0.89
CA MET A 94 -0.96 -12.09 -1.43
C MET A 94 -1.42 -12.75 -2.74
N ALA A 95 -2.63 -13.30 -2.78
CA ALA A 95 -3.19 -13.92 -3.99
C ALA A 95 -3.30 -12.91 -5.15
N ALA A 96 -3.82 -11.71 -4.90
CA ALA A 96 -3.93 -10.66 -5.90
C ALA A 96 -2.56 -10.27 -6.47
N MET A 97 -1.57 -10.07 -5.61
CA MET A 97 -0.22 -9.67 -6.03
C MET A 97 0.53 -10.78 -6.76
N ILE A 98 0.32 -12.05 -6.39
CA ILE A 98 0.77 -13.21 -7.17
C ILE A 98 0.17 -13.15 -8.58
N LEU A 99 -1.13 -12.90 -8.73
CA LEU A 99 -1.81 -12.89 -10.04
C LEU A 99 -1.40 -11.71 -10.93
N VAL A 100 -1.07 -10.56 -10.34
CA VAL A 100 -0.60 -9.39 -11.09
C VAL A 100 0.81 -9.62 -11.64
N GLY A 101 1.75 -10.03 -10.78
CA GLY A 101 3.16 -10.24 -11.13
C GLY A 101 3.92 -8.95 -11.48
N ALA A 102 5.25 -9.00 -11.38
CA ALA A 102 6.12 -7.85 -11.67
C ALA A 102 6.21 -7.56 -13.17
N GLY A 103 6.29 -6.28 -13.52
CA GLY A 103 6.72 -5.83 -14.84
C GLY A 103 8.24 -5.88 -15.03
N GLY A 104 9.01 -5.81 -13.93
CA GLY A 104 10.48 -5.86 -13.94
C GLY A 104 11.07 -5.88 -12.53
N PHE A 105 12.40 -5.88 -12.41
CA PHE A 105 13.08 -5.97 -11.12
C PHE A 105 12.77 -4.78 -10.20
N PHE A 106 12.86 -3.56 -10.74
CA PHE A 106 12.58 -2.33 -9.98
C PHE A 106 11.13 -2.24 -9.50
N ASP A 107 10.18 -2.74 -10.31
CA ASP A 107 8.75 -2.76 -9.97
C ASP A 107 8.47 -3.52 -8.66
N MET A 108 9.25 -4.57 -8.37
CA MET A 108 9.11 -5.35 -7.12
C MET A 108 9.40 -4.52 -5.88
N PHE A 109 10.43 -3.67 -5.92
CA PHE A 109 10.80 -2.83 -4.76
C PHE A 109 9.85 -1.65 -4.57
N LEU A 110 9.15 -1.23 -5.63
CA LEU A 110 8.13 -0.19 -5.53
C LEU A 110 6.82 -0.71 -4.92
N VAL A 111 6.49 -1.99 -5.09
CA VAL A 111 5.26 -2.61 -4.55
C VAL A 111 5.01 -2.33 -3.06
N PRO A 112 5.95 -2.60 -2.13
CA PRO A 112 5.69 -2.34 -0.71
C PRO A 112 5.47 -0.86 -0.43
N LEU A 113 6.19 0.03 -1.14
CA LEU A 113 6.06 1.48 -0.97
C LEU A 113 4.70 1.97 -1.44
N THR A 114 4.27 1.53 -2.63
CA THR A 114 3.01 1.98 -3.21
C THR A 114 1.81 1.37 -2.49
N TYR A 115 1.88 0.11 -2.07
CA TYR A 115 0.89 -0.52 -1.20
C TYR A 115 0.71 0.27 0.09
N PHE A 116 1.82 0.57 0.77
CA PHE A 116 1.79 1.34 2.01
C PHE A 116 1.24 2.75 1.75
N GLY A 117 1.60 3.39 0.64
CA GLY A 117 1.02 4.66 0.24
C GLY A 117 -0.50 4.62 0.11
N GLY A 118 -1.06 3.51 -0.41
CA GLY A 118 -2.51 3.30 -0.49
C GLY A 118 -3.15 3.14 0.89
N PHE A 119 -2.52 2.34 1.74
CA PHE A 119 -2.89 2.20 3.16
C PHE A 119 -2.90 3.54 3.90
N ALA A 120 -1.85 4.36 3.73
CA ALA A 120 -1.73 5.66 4.39
C ALA A 120 -2.83 6.64 3.95
N VAL A 121 -3.18 6.65 2.66
CA VAL A 121 -4.30 7.42 2.11
C VAL A 121 -5.62 6.95 2.72
N ALA A 122 -5.85 5.64 2.83
CA ALA A 122 -7.05 5.10 3.46
C ALA A 122 -7.14 5.49 4.94
N MET A 123 -6.05 5.33 5.71
CA MET A 123 -6.01 5.73 7.12
C MET A 123 -6.32 7.22 7.32
N LEU A 124 -5.80 8.09 6.46
CA LEU A 124 -6.13 9.52 6.50
C LEU A 124 -7.59 9.80 6.11
N THR A 125 -8.15 9.02 5.18
CA THR A 125 -9.55 9.15 4.74
C THR A 125 -10.52 8.84 5.89
N PHE A 126 -10.17 7.88 6.75
CA PHE A 126 -10.94 7.53 7.94
C PHE A 126 -10.49 8.29 9.21
N LYS A 127 -9.68 9.35 9.07
CA LYS A 127 -9.25 10.18 10.21
C LYS A 127 -10.48 10.82 10.88
N GLY A 128 -10.58 10.69 12.20
CA GLY A 128 -11.66 11.25 13.01
C GLY A 128 -12.88 10.35 13.16
N TYR A 129 -12.86 9.14 12.56
CA TYR A 129 -13.94 8.18 12.70
C TYR A 129 -13.80 7.38 14.00
N GLN A 130 -14.60 7.73 15.01
CA GLN A 130 -14.50 7.20 16.37
C GLN A 130 -14.53 5.66 16.48
N PRO A 131 -15.37 4.91 15.75
CA PRO A 131 -15.39 3.45 15.88
C PRO A 131 -14.05 2.78 15.54
N LEU A 132 -13.26 3.37 14.64
CA LEU A 132 -11.94 2.85 14.27
C LEU A 132 -10.83 3.36 15.19
N GLN A 133 -10.97 4.56 15.75
CA GLN A 133 -9.93 5.20 16.57
C GLN A 133 -10.11 4.96 18.08
N GLY A 134 -11.31 4.58 18.52
CA GLY A 134 -11.63 4.30 19.91
C GLY A 134 -11.41 2.84 20.35
N THR A 135 -11.04 1.95 19.42
CA THR A 135 -10.82 0.52 19.71
C THR A 135 -9.40 0.13 19.30
N GLU A 136 -8.56 -0.25 20.29
CA GLU A 136 -7.16 -0.64 20.07
C GLU A 136 -7.04 -1.77 19.02
N GLY A 137 -7.94 -2.77 19.07
CA GLY A 137 -7.97 -3.87 18.11
C GLY A 137 -8.20 -3.43 16.66
N ALA A 138 -8.98 -2.38 16.42
CA ALA A 138 -9.23 -1.85 15.08
C ALA A 138 -7.99 -1.16 14.52
N VAL A 139 -7.32 -0.34 15.34
CA VAL A 139 -6.06 0.32 14.96
C VAL A 139 -4.99 -0.72 14.66
N VAL A 140 -4.78 -1.68 15.57
CA VAL A 140 -3.78 -2.74 15.40
C VAL A 140 -4.08 -3.56 14.15
N GLY A 141 -5.33 -4.00 13.94
CA GLY A 141 -5.71 -4.79 12.76
C GLY A 141 -5.48 -4.06 11.44
N LEU A 142 -5.82 -2.77 11.37
CA LEU A 142 -5.56 -1.95 10.18
C LEU A 142 -4.05 -1.77 9.92
N PHE A 143 -3.26 -1.53 10.97
CA PHE A 143 -1.80 -1.44 10.85
C PHE A 143 -1.16 -2.77 10.46
N THR A 144 -1.61 -3.89 11.02
CA THR A 144 -1.19 -5.23 10.61
C THR A 144 -1.46 -5.43 9.13
N LEU A 145 -2.66 -5.10 8.66
CA LEU A 145 -3.02 -5.21 7.24
C LEU A 145 -2.18 -4.28 6.34
N GLY A 146 -1.87 -3.07 6.80
CA GLY A 146 -1.04 -2.11 6.07
C GLY A 146 0.43 -2.54 5.97
N VAL A 147 1.06 -2.79 7.11
CA VAL A 147 2.50 -3.11 7.19
C VAL A 147 2.78 -4.53 6.71
N MET A 148 2.09 -5.53 7.25
CA MET A 148 2.31 -6.92 6.80
C MET A 148 1.83 -7.11 5.37
N GLY A 149 0.76 -6.43 4.96
CA GLY A 149 0.29 -6.47 3.57
C GLY A 149 1.34 -5.95 2.58
N ALA A 150 2.07 -4.87 2.92
CA ALA A 150 3.17 -4.38 2.10
C ALA A 150 4.29 -5.41 1.95
N ILE A 151 4.68 -6.05 3.06
CA ILE A 151 5.72 -7.10 3.09
C ILE A 151 5.28 -8.32 2.27
N LEU A 152 4.05 -8.80 2.48
CA LEU A 152 3.50 -9.94 1.74
C LEU A 152 3.33 -9.62 0.25
N ALA A 153 2.92 -8.39 -0.10
CA ALA A 153 2.84 -7.96 -1.49
C ALA A 153 4.21 -8.01 -2.17
N PHE A 154 5.28 -7.58 -1.49
CA PHE A 154 6.65 -7.75 -1.98
C PHE A 154 6.99 -9.23 -2.22
N PHE A 155 6.80 -10.09 -1.22
CA PHE A 155 7.14 -11.52 -1.32
C PHE A 155 6.30 -12.27 -2.35
N ALA A 156 5.03 -11.92 -2.50
CA ALA A 156 4.13 -12.46 -3.52
C ALA A 156 4.67 -12.22 -4.93
N VAL A 157 5.05 -10.97 -5.21
CA VAL A 157 5.57 -10.58 -6.52
C VAL A 157 6.97 -11.14 -6.74
N PHE A 158 7.83 -11.06 -5.72
CA PHE A 158 9.19 -11.59 -5.76
C PHE A 158 9.20 -13.11 -5.98
N GLY A 159 8.38 -13.86 -5.24
CA GLY A 159 8.26 -15.31 -5.37
C GLY A 159 7.84 -15.70 -6.78
N ARG A 160 6.81 -15.06 -7.34
CA ARG A 160 6.40 -15.31 -8.73
C ARG A 160 7.51 -15.01 -9.73
N TRP A 161 8.22 -13.90 -9.56
CA TRP A 161 9.35 -13.55 -10.42
C TRP A 161 10.47 -14.60 -10.33
N ALA A 162 10.83 -15.03 -9.11
CA ALA A 162 11.86 -16.03 -8.87
C ALA A 162 11.53 -17.38 -9.54
N PHE A 163 10.28 -17.86 -9.43
CA PHE A 163 9.84 -19.08 -10.14
C PHE A 163 9.90 -18.93 -11.67
N THR A 164 9.55 -17.75 -12.18
CA THR A 164 9.61 -17.47 -13.62
C THR A 164 11.06 -17.44 -14.12
N ALA A 165 11.95 -16.79 -13.37
CA ALA A 165 13.37 -16.75 -13.66
C ALA A 165 14.00 -18.15 -13.60
N ALA A 166 13.70 -18.94 -12.56
CA ALA A 166 14.19 -20.30 -12.40
C ALA A 166 13.78 -21.22 -13.55
N ARG A 167 12.55 -21.08 -14.08
CA ARG A 167 12.07 -21.84 -15.24
C ARG A 167 12.87 -21.55 -16.53
N ASN A 168 13.46 -20.36 -16.62
CA ASN A 168 14.20 -19.91 -17.80
C ASN A 168 15.70 -20.23 -17.74
N ILE A 169 16.18 -20.85 -16.65
CA ILE A 169 17.58 -21.31 -16.56
C ILE A 169 17.71 -22.61 -17.37
N PRO A 170 18.54 -22.64 -18.43
CA PRO A 170 18.74 -23.87 -19.20
C PRO A 170 19.31 -24.96 -18.28
N ARG A 171 18.62 -26.11 -18.23
CA ARG A 171 19.12 -27.31 -17.55
C ARG A 171 20.38 -27.76 -18.29
N ARG A 172 21.54 -27.58 -17.67
CA ARG A 172 22.79 -28.22 -18.08
C ARG A 172 22.78 -29.68 -17.68
#